data_AF-A0A318KBZ0-F1
#
_entry.id   AF-A0A318KBZ0-F1
#
_cell.length_a   1.000
_cell.length_b   1.000
_cell.length_c   1.000
_cell.angle_alpha   90.00
_cell.angle_beta   90.00
_cell.angle_gamma   90.00
#
_symmetry.space_group_name_H-M   'P 1'
#
loop_
_entity.id
_entity.type
_entity.pdbx_description
1 polymer ?
#
loop_
_entity_poly.entity_id
_entity_poly.type
_entity_poly.pdbx_seq_one_letter_code
_entity_poly.pdbx_strand_id
1 'polypeptide(L)'
;MRLVALMIVSAAVMVSPLSASADPGDHVRPLDRLVALVVERLDTGDAVAAAKWVSAARTGTEPTIDDPAREAVVYDSMARLGADRDLPENWVRQVFAGQIESNKIVQRGLITRWRFDQAAAPGSAPDLTVVRPVIDRVNVEIVDQLAARRAELTAPDCAERLAGSVFGVFGAGNTDALHQAALVRAAAALCAPR
;
A
#
# COMPACT_ATOMS: atom_id res chain seq x y z
N MET A 1 -33.67 54.87 55.76
CA MET A 1 -32.92 55.31 54.56
C MET A 1 -31.84 54.26 54.30
N ARG A 2 -31.98 53.47 53.21
CA ARG A 2 -30.99 52.68 52.44
C ARG A 2 -29.69 52.23 53.17
N LEU A 3 -29.28 50.96 53.27
CA LEU A 3 -29.01 49.98 52.21
C LEU A 3 -28.83 48.56 52.79
N VAL A 4 -29.12 47.55 51.95
CA VAL A 4 -28.82 46.11 52.10
C VAL A 4 -27.36 45.84 51.72
N ALA A 5 -26.68 44.92 52.40
CA ALA A 5 -25.51 44.22 51.83
C ALA A 5 -25.39 42.78 52.37
N LEU A 6 -25.55 41.85 51.43
CA LEU A 6 -25.45 40.40 51.52
C LEU A 6 -23.96 40.00 51.39
N MET A 7 -23.46 39.04 52.16
CA MET A 7 -22.25 38.29 51.77
C MET A 7 -22.56 36.81 51.63
N ILE A 8 -22.43 36.36 50.40
CA ILE A 8 -22.69 35.01 49.87
C ILE A 8 -21.46 34.15 50.11
N VAL A 9 -21.67 32.90 50.54
CA VAL A 9 -20.67 31.84 50.65
C VAL A 9 -20.26 31.38 49.25
N SER A 10 -18.98 31.55 48.89
CA SER A 10 -18.42 31.02 47.64
C SER A 10 -17.98 29.56 47.82
N ALA A 11 -18.75 28.62 47.28
CA ALA A 11 -18.32 27.24 47.07
C ALA A 11 -17.77 27.12 45.63
N ALA A 12 -16.46 26.93 45.49
CA ALA A 12 -15.83 26.67 44.20
C ALA A 12 -16.10 25.22 43.78
N VAL A 13 -17.01 25.03 42.83
CA VAL A 13 -17.20 23.75 42.14
C VAL A 13 -16.15 23.65 41.04
N MET A 14 -15.19 22.74 41.19
CA MET A 14 -14.27 22.39 40.12
C MET A 14 -15.04 21.61 39.04
N VAL A 15 -15.25 22.24 37.90
CA VAL A 15 -15.75 21.57 36.70
C VAL A 15 -14.55 20.96 35.98
N SER A 16 -14.39 19.64 36.11
CA SER A 16 -13.45 18.90 35.27
C SER A 16 -13.91 18.95 33.81
N PRO A 17 -13.01 19.17 32.83
CA PRO A 17 -13.41 19.08 31.43
C PRO A 17 -13.75 17.63 31.10
N LEU A 18 -14.89 17.42 30.44
CA LEU A 18 -15.23 16.17 29.78
C LEU A 18 -14.08 15.79 28.85
N SER A 19 -13.54 14.58 29.02
CA SER A 19 -12.76 13.94 27.98
C SER A 19 -13.64 13.84 26.73
N ALA A 20 -13.25 14.54 25.66
CA ALA A 20 -13.80 14.31 24.35
C ALA A 20 -13.40 12.89 23.92
N SER A 21 -14.33 11.95 24.02
CA SER A 21 -14.23 10.67 23.36
C SER A 21 -14.15 10.94 21.86
N ALA A 22 -12.96 10.82 21.28
CA ALA A 22 -12.83 10.71 19.84
C ALA A 22 -13.56 9.41 19.44
N ASP A 23 -14.70 9.56 18.78
CA ASP A 23 -15.36 8.48 18.09
C ASP A 23 -14.34 7.83 17.14
N PRO A 24 -14.12 6.50 17.14
CA PRO A 24 -13.35 5.84 16.09
C PRO A 24 -14.20 5.77 14.81
N GLY A 25 -14.75 6.91 14.40
CA GLY A 25 -15.51 7.08 13.19
C GLY A 25 -14.52 7.25 12.05
N ASP A 26 -14.29 6.17 11.30
CA ASP A 26 -13.89 6.12 9.89
C ASP A 26 -13.16 7.37 9.36
N HIS A 27 -12.07 7.76 10.02
CA HIS A 27 -11.27 8.90 9.59
C HIS A 27 -10.47 8.44 8.38
N VAL A 28 -10.95 8.76 7.19
CA VAL A 28 -10.21 8.54 5.93
C VAL A 28 -8.89 9.28 6.04
N ARG A 29 -7.78 8.54 6.13
CA ARG A 29 -6.45 9.13 6.26
C ARG A 29 -5.95 9.52 4.87
N PRO A 30 -5.15 10.61 4.75
CA PRO A 30 -4.76 11.13 3.43
C PRO A 30 -4.09 10.11 2.51
N LEU A 31 -3.39 9.12 3.08
CA LEU A 31 -2.63 8.10 2.35
C LEU A 31 -3.41 6.79 2.15
N ASP A 32 -4.64 6.65 2.65
CA ASP A 32 -5.42 5.41 2.54
C ASP A 32 -5.69 5.05 1.08
N ARG A 33 -5.98 6.05 0.22
CA ARG A 33 -6.18 5.81 -1.22
C ARG A 33 -4.92 5.28 -1.89
N LEU A 34 -3.75 5.85 -1.58
CA LEU A 34 -2.47 5.39 -2.13
C LEU A 34 -2.17 3.96 -1.66
N VAL A 35 -2.37 3.66 -0.38
CA VAL A 35 -2.16 2.30 0.16
C VAL A 35 -3.13 1.30 -0.46
N ALA A 36 -4.40 1.65 -0.67
CA ALA A 36 -5.36 0.79 -1.34
C ALA A 36 -4.92 0.44 -2.78
N LEU A 37 -4.36 1.39 -3.53
CA LEU A 37 -3.82 1.13 -4.87
C LEU A 37 -2.57 0.23 -4.84
N VAL A 38 -1.73 0.39 -3.81
CA VAL A 38 -0.57 -0.49 -3.60
C VAL A 38 -1.02 -1.91 -3.28
N VAL A 39 -2.04 -2.08 -2.44
CA VAL A 39 -2.66 -3.39 -2.17
C VAL A 39 -3.22 -3.99 -3.45
N GLU A 40 -4.04 -3.25 -4.20
CA GLU A 40 -4.62 -3.75 -5.44
C GLU A 40 -3.55 -4.16 -6.47
N ARG A 41 -2.47 -3.39 -6.58
CA ARG A 41 -1.32 -3.76 -7.42
C ARG A 41 -0.62 -5.01 -6.89
N LEU A 42 -0.43 -5.11 -5.59
CA LEU A 42 0.22 -6.24 -4.95
C LEU A 42 -0.55 -7.54 -5.19
N ASP A 43 -1.88 -7.50 -5.06
CA ASP A 43 -2.80 -8.64 -5.23
C ASP A 43 -2.80 -9.21 -6.65
N THR A 44 -2.36 -8.44 -7.65
CA THR A 44 -2.10 -8.99 -9.00
C THR A 44 -1.02 -10.09 -8.99
N GLY A 45 -0.19 -10.13 -7.94
CA GLY A 45 0.86 -11.12 -7.72
C GLY A 45 0.35 -12.55 -7.70
N ASP A 46 -0.85 -12.78 -7.19
CA ASP A 46 -1.47 -14.11 -7.11
C ASP A 46 -1.79 -14.66 -8.49
N ALA A 47 -2.46 -13.84 -9.31
CA ALA A 47 -2.78 -14.18 -10.69
C ALA A 47 -1.50 -14.38 -11.53
N VAL A 48 -0.49 -13.53 -11.34
CA VAL A 48 0.80 -13.65 -12.03
C VAL A 48 1.54 -14.92 -11.61
N ALA A 49 1.58 -15.24 -10.32
CA ALA A 49 2.19 -16.46 -9.80
C ALA A 49 1.50 -17.70 -10.38
N ALA A 50 0.17 -17.73 -10.36
CA ALA A 50 -0.62 -18.84 -10.90
C ALA A 50 -0.37 -19.02 -12.40
N ALA A 51 -0.35 -17.95 -13.19
CA ALA A 51 -0.07 -18.01 -14.62
C ALA A 51 1.33 -18.55 -14.91
N LYS A 52 2.34 -18.09 -14.16
CA LYS A 52 3.71 -18.59 -14.28
C LYS A 52 3.84 -20.06 -13.88
N TRP A 53 3.17 -20.47 -12.81
CA TRP A 53 3.12 -21.85 -12.36
C TRP A 53 2.51 -22.79 -13.40
N VAL A 54 1.31 -22.46 -13.89
CA VAL A 54 0.60 -23.27 -14.90
C VAL A 54 1.37 -23.32 -16.21
N SER A 55 1.95 -22.20 -16.64
CA SER A 55 2.78 -22.19 -17.85
C SER A 55 4.02 -23.07 -17.70
N ALA A 56 4.72 -22.97 -16.57
CA ALA A 56 5.90 -23.75 -16.26
C ALA A 56 5.61 -25.26 -16.23
N ALA A 57 4.50 -25.67 -15.61
CA ALA A 57 4.04 -27.06 -15.61
C ALA A 57 3.78 -27.59 -17.04
N ARG A 58 3.16 -26.78 -17.90
CA ARG A 58 2.88 -27.13 -19.31
C ARG A 58 4.15 -27.26 -20.15
N THR A 59 5.17 -26.45 -19.88
CA THR A 59 6.43 -26.43 -20.64
C THR A 59 7.53 -27.31 -20.05
N GLY A 60 7.30 -27.90 -18.87
CA GLY A 60 8.32 -28.69 -18.17
C GLY A 60 9.51 -27.84 -17.70
N THR A 61 9.28 -26.56 -17.39
CA THR A 61 10.31 -25.61 -16.94
C THR A 61 10.01 -25.12 -15.54
N GLU A 62 10.91 -24.32 -14.96
CA GLU A 62 10.65 -23.62 -13.70
C GLU A 62 9.86 -22.31 -13.92
N PRO A 63 9.00 -21.88 -12.98
CA PRO A 63 8.34 -20.58 -13.06
C PRO A 63 9.36 -19.43 -13.00
N THR A 64 9.47 -18.66 -14.09
CA THR A 64 10.37 -17.50 -14.15
C THR A 64 9.75 -16.28 -13.49
N ILE A 65 10.31 -15.85 -12.35
CA ILE A 65 9.79 -14.69 -11.60
C ILE A 65 10.42 -13.40 -12.07
N ASP A 66 11.75 -13.36 -12.11
CA ASP A 66 12.52 -12.17 -12.49
C ASP A 66 12.58 -11.98 -14.00
N ASP A 67 12.33 -10.75 -14.44
CA ASP A 67 12.45 -10.33 -15.84
C ASP A 67 13.05 -8.92 -15.89
N PRO A 68 14.38 -8.78 -15.74
CA PRO A 68 15.03 -7.47 -15.63
C PRO A 68 14.77 -6.55 -16.83
N ALA A 69 14.62 -7.12 -18.03
CA ALA A 69 14.33 -6.36 -19.23
C ALA A 69 12.91 -5.78 -19.19
N ARG A 70 11.90 -6.59 -18.82
CA ARG A 70 10.53 -6.10 -18.65
C ARG A 70 10.41 -5.11 -17.49
N GLU A 71 11.11 -5.33 -16.39
CA GLU A 71 11.13 -4.45 -15.23
C GLU A 71 11.71 -3.07 -15.57
N ALA A 72 12.82 -3.02 -16.33
CA ALA A 72 13.39 -1.77 -16.82
C ALA A 72 12.39 -0.95 -17.64
N VAL A 73 11.61 -1.61 -18.50
CA VAL A 73 10.54 -0.95 -19.28
C VAL A 73 9.48 -0.31 -18.37
N VAL A 74 9.11 -0.97 -17.26
CA VAL A 74 8.17 -0.40 -16.28
C VAL A 74 8.80 0.81 -15.59
N TYR A 75 10.05 0.71 -15.14
CA TYR A 75 10.73 1.83 -14.48
C TYR A 75 10.83 3.06 -15.39
N ASP A 76 11.22 2.87 -16.65
CA ASP A 76 11.35 3.96 -17.61
C ASP A 76 9.98 4.58 -17.96
N SER A 77 8.95 3.76 -18.10
CA SER A 77 7.60 4.25 -18.38
C SER A 77 7.03 5.05 -17.23
N MET A 78 7.23 4.60 -16.00
CA MET A 78 6.76 5.30 -14.81
C MET A 78 7.58 6.56 -14.54
N ALA A 79 8.90 6.54 -14.76
CA ALA A 79 9.73 7.73 -14.69
C ALA A 79 9.25 8.83 -15.65
N ARG A 80 8.93 8.48 -16.91
CA ARG A 80 8.33 9.42 -17.87
C ARG A 80 6.99 9.96 -17.40
N LEU A 81 6.08 9.08 -16.96
CA LEU A 81 4.79 9.52 -16.41
C LEU A 81 4.96 10.41 -15.18
N GLY A 82 5.94 10.14 -14.33
CA GLY A 82 6.26 10.98 -13.17
C GLY A 82 6.76 12.36 -13.56
N ALA A 83 7.57 12.46 -14.63
CA ALA A 83 8.05 13.73 -15.14
C ALA A 83 6.89 14.63 -15.61
N ASP A 84 5.86 14.06 -16.25
CA ASP A 84 4.64 14.79 -16.64
C ASP A 84 3.84 15.33 -15.44
N ARG A 85 4.18 14.88 -14.22
CA ARG A 85 3.53 15.21 -12.93
C ARG A 85 4.50 15.97 -11.99
N ASP A 86 5.61 16.48 -12.52
CA ASP A 86 6.65 17.20 -11.78
C ASP A 86 7.27 16.40 -10.61
N LEU A 87 7.29 15.06 -10.74
CA LEU A 87 7.90 14.16 -9.76
C LEU A 87 9.37 13.86 -10.12
N PRO A 88 10.29 13.85 -9.13
CA PRO A 88 11.67 13.42 -9.32
C PRO A 88 11.78 11.97 -9.83
N GLU A 89 12.57 11.76 -10.89
CA GLU A 89 12.78 10.45 -11.51
C GLU A 89 13.26 9.39 -10.49
N ASN A 90 14.22 9.75 -9.65
CA ASN A 90 14.78 8.84 -8.65
C ASN A 90 13.72 8.34 -7.65
N TRP A 91 12.80 9.23 -7.25
CA TRP A 91 11.72 8.86 -6.34
C TRP A 91 10.70 7.94 -7.02
N VAL A 92 10.29 8.24 -8.25
CA VAL A 92 9.35 7.36 -8.98
C VAL A 92 9.97 5.97 -9.23
N ARG A 93 11.24 5.91 -9.63
CA ARG A 93 11.95 4.63 -9.80
C ARG A 93 12.05 3.86 -8.49
N GLN A 94 12.33 4.52 -7.37
CA GLN A 94 12.33 3.90 -6.04
C GLN A 94 10.97 3.26 -5.72
N VAL A 95 9.88 4.02 -5.92
CA VAL A 95 8.52 3.54 -5.67
C VAL A 95 8.25 2.28 -6.47
N PHE A 96 8.45 2.31 -7.79
CA PHE A 96 8.14 1.17 -8.65
C PHE A 96 9.07 -0.02 -8.48
N ALA A 97 10.34 0.20 -8.11
CA ALA A 97 11.22 -0.87 -7.66
C ALA A 97 10.64 -1.55 -6.41
N GLY A 98 10.19 -0.76 -5.42
CA GLY A 98 9.49 -1.27 -4.24
C GLY A 98 8.23 -2.07 -4.58
N GLN A 99 7.42 -1.58 -5.52
CA GLN A 99 6.20 -2.27 -5.95
C GLN A 99 6.49 -3.61 -6.67
N ILE A 100 7.48 -3.64 -7.56
CA ILE A 100 7.88 -4.86 -8.29
C ILE A 100 8.48 -5.88 -7.32
N GLU A 101 9.45 -5.47 -6.50
CA GLU A 101 10.10 -6.39 -5.56
C GLU A 101 9.13 -6.97 -4.53
N SER A 102 8.15 -6.20 -4.08
CA SER A 102 7.10 -6.68 -3.18
C SER A 102 6.18 -7.69 -3.84
N ASN A 103 5.81 -7.46 -5.10
CA ASN A 103 5.01 -8.43 -5.86
C ASN A 103 5.79 -9.73 -6.11
N LYS A 104 7.11 -9.66 -6.30
CA LYS A 104 7.96 -10.86 -6.39
C LYS A 104 8.04 -11.63 -5.07
N ILE A 105 7.91 -10.98 -3.90
CA ILE A 105 7.81 -11.67 -2.60
C ILE A 105 6.58 -12.57 -2.60
N VAL A 106 5.41 -12.04 -2.99
CA VAL A 106 4.16 -12.81 -3.10
C VAL A 106 4.34 -13.99 -4.06
N GLN A 107 4.84 -13.73 -5.28
CA GLN A 107 5.06 -14.80 -6.27
C GLN A 107 5.98 -15.91 -5.74
N ARG A 108 7.12 -15.54 -5.14
CA ARG A 108 8.07 -16.53 -4.57
C ARG A 108 7.45 -17.32 -3.42
N GLY A 109 6.70 -16.65 -2.55
CA GLY A 109 6.00 -17.29 -1.43
C GLY A 109 4.98 -18.32 -1.90
N LEU A 110 4.13 -17.95 -2.86
CA LEU A 110 3.12 -18.85 -3.44
C LEU A 110 3.75 -20.03 -4.18
N ILE A 111 4.73 -19.78 -5.05
CA ILE A 111 5.42 -20.85 -5.78
C ILE A 111 6.13 -21.80 -4.80
N THR A 112 6.73 -21.28 -3.73
CA THR A 112 7.34 -22.11 -2.68
C THR A 112 6.27 -22.96 -1.99
N ARG A 113 5.13 -22.38 -1.61
CA ARG A 113 4.01 -23.11 -1.01
C ARG A 113 3.54 -24.26 -1.91
N TRP A 114 3.34 -24.01 -3.20
CA TRP A 114 2.88 -25.03 -4.16
C TRP A 114 3.88 -26.14 -4.42
N ARG A 115 5.18 -25.87 -4.26
CA ARG A 115 6.20 -26.93 -4.30
C ARG A 115 6.10 -27.88 -3.10
N PHE A 116 5.79 -27.36 -1.91
CA PHE A 116 5.62 -28.19 -0.70
C PHE A 116 4.24 -28.86 -0.64
N ASP A 117 3.21 -28.20 -1.14
CA ASP A 117 1.84 -28.68 -1.17
C ASP A 117 1.26 -28.53 -2.59
N GLN A 118 1.43 -29.58 -3.39
CA GLN A 118 0.94 -29.61 -4.76
C GLN A 118 -0.59 -29.57 -4.85
N ALA A 119 -1.31 -30.01 -3.80
CA ALA A 119 -2.77 -29.98 -3.79
C ALA A 119 -3.30 -28.54 -3.68
N ALA A 120 -2.51 -27.61 -3.12
CA ALA A 120 -2.82 -26.18 -3.08
C ALA A 120 -2.46 -25.43 -4.38
N ALA A 121 -1.79 -26.08 -5.34
CA ALA A 121 -1.36 -25.45 -6.58
C ALA A 121 -2.54 -25.24 -7.55
N PRO A 122 -2.59 -24.10 -8.27
CA PRO A 122 -3.67 -23.85 -9.22
C PRO A 122 -3.57 -24.80 -10.43
N GLY A 123 -4.67 -25.47 -10.76
CA GLY A 123 -4.79 -26.27 -11.99
C GLY A 123 -5.00 -25.43 -13.26
N SER A 124 -5.43 -24.18 -13.10
CA SER A 124 -5.62 -23.21 -14.18
C SER A 124 -5.35 -21.80 -13.66
N ALA A 125 -5.03 -20.87 -14.56
CA ALA A 125 -4.77 -19.48 -14.21
C ALA A 125 -5.50 -18.54 -15.19
N PRO A 126 -5.87 -17.33 -14.75
CA PRO A 126 -6.38 -16.30 -15.65
C PRO A 126 -5.33 -15.92 -16.69
N ASP A 127 -5.78 -15.48 -17.86
CA ASP A 127 -4.89 -14.92 -18.87
C ASP A 127 -4.27 -13.61 -18.35
N LEU A 128 -2.96 -13.43 -18.50
CA LEU A 128 -2.29 -12.18 -18.14
C LEU A 128 -2.82 -10.99 -18.94
N THR A 129 -3.46 -11.20 -20.09
CA THR A 129 -4.17 -10.13 -20.83
C THR A 129 -5.28 -9.48 -20.01
N VAL A 130 -5.89 -10.17 -19.02
CA VAL A 130 -6.89 -9.58 -18.13
C VAL A 130 -6.28 -8.88 -16.91
N VAL A 131 -5.07 -9.28 -16.51
CA VAL A 131 -4.34 -8.69 -15.36
C VAL A 131 -3.63 -7.39 -15.77
N ARG A 132 -3.13 -7.32 -17.00
CA ARG A 132 -2.37 -6.16 -17.51
C ARG A 132 -3.14 -4.84 -17.41
N PRO A 133 -4.42 -4.73 -17.80
CA PRO A 133 -5.18 -3.49 -17.65
C PRO A 133 -5.30 -3.01 -16.19
N VAL A 134 -5.40 -3.94 -15.23
CA VAL A 134 -5.42 -3.60 -13.81
C VAL A 134 -4.08 -3.00 -13.40
N ILE A 135 -2.98 -3.67 -13.75
CA ILE A 135 -1.60 -3.18 -13.49
C ILE A 135 -1.39 -1.80 -14.10
N ASP A 136 -1.76 -1.60 -15.35
CA ASP A 136 -1.55 -0.34 -16.07
C ASP A 136 -2.36 0.80 -15.41
N ARG A 137 -3.62 0.54 -15.04
CA ARG A 137 -4.45 1.51 -14.32
C ARG A 137 -3.86 1.87 -12.95
N VAL A 138 -3.57 0.89 -12.10
CA VAL A 138 -3.05 1.17 -10.74
C VAL A 138 -1.68 1.83 -10.79
N ASN A 139 -0.84 1.53 -11.79
CA ASN A 139 0.43 2.22 -11.99
C ASN A 139 0.21 3.73 -12.22
N VAL A 140 -0.72 4.12 -13.10
CA VAL A 140 -1.04 5.52 -13.36
C VAL A 140 -1.59 6.19 -12.10
N GLU A 141 -2.57 5.55 -11.45
CA GLU A 141 -3.20 6.10 -10.25
C GLU A 141 -2.21 6.24 -9.07
N ILE A 142 -1.23 5.33 -8.94
CA ILE A 142 -0.15 5.46 -7.95
C ILE A 142 0.66 6.72 -8.23
N VAL A 143 1.10 6.96 -9.47
CA VAL A 143 1.86 8.18 -9.82
C VAL A 143 1.05 9.44 -9.54
N ASP A 144 -0.24 9.43 -9.90
CA ASP A 144 -1.13 10.57 -9.63
C ASP A 144 -1.28 10.82 -8.12
N GLN A 145 -1.37 9.77 -7.30
CA GLN A 145 -1.37 9.91 -5.83
C GLN A 145 -0.03 10.38 -5.26
N LEU A 146 1.11 9.99 -5.84
CA LEU A 146 2.42 10.52 -5.42
C LEU A 146 2.48 12.03 -5.60
N ALA A 147 1.94 12.54 -6.71
CA ALA A 147 1.86 13.98 -6.96
C ALA A 147 0.85 14.67 -6.02
N ALA A 148 -0.35 14.11 -5.87
CA ALA A 148 -1.41 14.67 -5.05
C ALA A 148 -1.08 14.68 -3.54
N ARG A 149 -0.28 13.72 -3.07
CA ARG A 149 0.12 13.55 -1.66
C ARG A 149 1.58 13.86 -1.41
N ARG A 150 2.19 14.67 -2.28
CA ARG A 150 3.62 14.99 -2.22
C ARG A 150 4.02 15.56 -0.86
N ALA A 151 3.21 16.47 -0.31
CA ALA A 151 3.51 17.11 0.97
C ALA A 151 3.61 16.08 2.11
N GLU A 152 2.64 15.15 2.20
CA GLU A 152 2.64 14.08 3.20
C GLU A 152 3.79 13.09 2.98
N LEU A 153 4.10 12.75 1.73
CA LEU A 153 5.13 11.76 1.38
C LEU A 153 6.57 12.29 1.50
N THR A 154 6.75 13.61 1.49
CA THR A 154 8.04 14.28 1.75
C THR A 154 8.21 14.73 3.19
N ALA A 155 7.16 14.63 4.02
CA ALA A 155 7.22 15.07 5.40
C ALA A 155 8.12 14.16 6.25
N PRO A 156 8.77 14.69 7.32
CA PRO A 156 9.63 13.89 8.20
C PRO A 156 8.91 12.69 8.85
N ASP A 157 7.60 12.79 9.05
CA ASP A 157 6.71 11.80 9.65
C ASP A 157 6.01 10.89 8.61
N CYS A 158 6.44 10.91 7.34
CA CYS A 158 5.84 10.10 6.26
C CYS A 158 5.69 8.62 6.64
N ALA A 159 6.72 8.02 7.24
CA ALA A 159 6.69 6.61 7.63
C ALA A 159 5.61 6.31 8.67
N GLU A 160 5.37 7.21 9.63
CA GLU A 160 4.32 7.06 10.64
C GLU A 160 2.93 7.17 10.01
N ARG A 161 2.74 8.15 9.11
CA ARG A 161 1.48 8.33 8.37
C ARG A 161 1.15 7.12 7.49
N LEU A 162 2.16 6.54 6.83
CA LEU A 162 2.00 5.31 6.05
C LEU A 162 1.72 4.12 6.95
N ALA A 163 2.39 4.00 8.10
CA ALA A 163 2.19 2.89 9.03
C ALA A 163 0.74 2.80 9.50
N GLY A 164 0.10 3.92 9.84
CA GLY A 164 -1.34 3.91 10.11
C GLY A 164 -2.13 3.30 8.94
N SER A 165 -1.76 3.63 7.70
CA SER A 165 -2.52 3.30 6.48
C SER A 165 -2.40 1.82 6.19
N VAL A 166 -1.18 1.31 6.28
CA VAL A 166 -0.85 -0.11 6.16
C VAL A 166 -1.51 -0.93 7.28
N PHE A 167 -1.41 -0.52 8.54
CA PHE A 167 -1.99 -1.31 9.64
C PHE A 167 -3.51 -1.27 9.69
N GLY A 168 -4.13 -0.23 9.14
CA GLY A 168 -5.58 -0.21 8.88
C GLY A 168 -6.02 -1.35 7.96
N VAL A 169 -5.24 -1.66 6.91
CA VAL A 169 -5.51 -2.81 6.03
C VAL A 169 -5.46 -4.12 6.80
N PHE A 170 -4.51 -4.27 7.74
CA PHE A 170 -4.35 -5.51 8.50
C PHE A 170 -5.51 -5.74 9.48
N GLY A 171 -6.01 -4.67 10.10
CA GLY A 171 -7.15 -4.73 11.01
C GLY A 171 -8.46 -5.18 10.35
N ALA A 172 -8.58 -5.05 9.03
CA ALA A 172 -9.75 -5.52 8.27
C ALA A 172 -9.80 -7.05 8.09
N GLY A 173 -8.73 -7.78 8.43
CA GLY A 173 -8.72 -9.25 8.49
C GLY A 173 -8.65 -9.99 7.15
N ASN A 174 -8.54 -9.28 6.02
CA ASN A 174 -8.60 -9.86 4.68
C ASN A 174 -7.22 -10.09 4.01
N THR A 175 -6.13 -9.98 4.76
CA THR A 175 -4.76 -10.05 4.22
C THR A 175 -3.92 -11.03 5.04
N ASP A 176 -3.37 -12.05 4.38
CA ASP A 176 -2.50 -13.05 5.03
C ASP A 176 -1.09 -12.51 5.34
N ALA A 177 -0.32 -13.26 6.12
CA ALA A 177 1.02 -12.83 6.55
C ALA A 177 2.01 -12.58 5.39
N LEU A 178 1.88 -13.31 4.27
CA LEU A 178 2.74 -13.14 3.10
C LEU A 178 2.44 -11.78 2.45
N HIS A 179 1.17 -11.47 2.24
CA HIS A 179 0.70 -10.22 1.68
C HIS A 179 0.95 -9.04 2.62
N GLN A 180 0.79 -9.22 3.93
CA GLN A 180 1.12 -8.20 4.94
C GLN A 180 2.61 -7.82 4.86
N ALA A 181 3.52 -8.82 4.83
CA ALA A 181 4.95 -8.58 4.73
C ALA A 181 5.33 -7.87 3.42
N ALA A 182 4.73 -8.27 2.30
CA ALA A 182 4.94 -7.63 1.02
C ALA A 182 4.35 -6.20 0.97
N LEU A 183 3.22 -5.93 1.64
CA LEU A 183 2.66 -4.59 1.74
C LEU A 183 3.59 -3.64 2.52
N VAL A 184 4.16 -4.10 3.64
CA VAL A 184 5.13 -3.30 4.41
C VAL A 184 6.34 -2.94 3.53
N ARG A 185 6.88 -3.91 2.78
CA ARG A 185 7.98 -3.70 1.82
C ARG A 185 7.61 -2.66 0.76
N ALA A 186 6.40 -2.75 0.19
CA ALA A 186 5.92 -1.85 -0.86
C ALA A 186 5.73 -0.42 -0.32
N ALA A 187 5.13 -0.29 0.87
CA ALA A 187 4.88 1.00 1.50
C ALA A 187 6.16 1.72 1.92
N ALA A 188 7.18 1.00 2.39
CA ALA A 188 8.46 1.58 2.77
C ALA A 188 9.17 2.33 1.63
N ALA A 189 8.84 2.00 0.37
CA ALA A 189 9.38 2.68 -0.81
C ALA A 189 8.63 3.96 -1.19
N LEU A 190 7.49 4.28 -0.56
CA LEU A 190 6.64 5.41 -0.92
C LEU A 190 7.17 6.76 -0.43
N CYS A 191 7.81 6.82 0.74
CA CYS A 191 8.40 8.07 1.22
C CYS A 191 9.51 8.56 0.28
N ALA A 192 9.54 9.86 0.03
CA ALA A 192 10.59 10.44 -0.81
C ALA A 192 11.98 10.22 -0.17
N PRO A 193 13.03 9.97 -0.98
CA PRO A 193 14.40 9.97 -0.49
C PRO A 193 14.70 11.30 0.21
N ARG A 194 15.43 11.24 1.33
CA ARG A 194 15.92 12.43 2.04
C ARG A 194 17.15 13.01 1.37
#